data_AF-A0A7V2VSP6-F1
#
_entry.id   AF-A0A7V2VSP6-F1
#
_cell.length_a   1.000
_cell.length_b   1.000
_cell.length_c   1.000
_cell.angle_alpha   90.00
_cell.angle_beta   90.00
_cell.angle_gamma   90.00
#
_symmetry.space_group_name_H-M   'P 1'
#
loop_
_entity.id
_entity.type
_entity.pdbx_description
1 polymer ?
#
loop_
_entity_poly.entity_id
_entity_poly.type
_entity_poly.pdbx_seq_one_letter_code
_entity_poly.pdbx_strand_id
1 'polypeptide(L)'
;MIIPILILIIVLLLGLGGGGALWFVFRRRQPVKQTATEATVAFHWSYIILPLVILFLSIVLTAYFYHRLPAEVAYGFKFDGSPDKWLSRGTIILWLLIPQLFLTLLAAAITWGITKLGILSRQTDSNQIKPERILSLMGNLVALPQIILCFALADIFSYNSYQTHIMPLWVFALIIMGLGAIILSVFFIRVMRQAWGATR
;
A
#
# COMPACT_ATOMS: atom_id res chain seq x y z
N MET A 1 -3.70 -6.16 29.36
CA MET A 1 -3.53 -7.49 28.74
C MET A 1 -3.77 -7.52 27.23
N ILE A 2 -4.47 -6.56 26.62
CA ILE A 2 -4.78 -6.54 25.17
C ILE A 2 -3.56 -6.16 24.29
N ILE A 3 -2.68 -5.29 24.79
CA ILE A 3 -1.48 -4.81 24.06
C ILE A 3 -0.52 -5.95 23.69
N PRO A 4 -0.11 -6.87 24.60
CA PRO A 4 0.76 -7.98 24.22
C PRO A 4 0.06 -8.97 23.27
N ILE A 5 -1.27 -9.10 23.35
CA ILE A 5 -2.05 -9.94 22.43
C ILE A 5 -2.03 -9.35 21.00
N LEU A 6 -2.16 -8.03 20.86
CA LEU A 6 -2.04 -7.36 19.57
C LEU A 6 -0.64 -7.47 18.96
N ILE A 7 0.41 -7.33 19.77
CA ILE A 7 1.80 -7.52 19.32
C ILE A 7 2.00 -8.97 18.86
N LEU A 8 1.50 -9.94 19.62
CA LEU A 8 1.55 -11.36 19.26
C LEU A 8 0.80 -11.63 17.96
N ILE A 9 -0.38 -11.06 17.75
CA ILE A 9 -1.17 -11.20 16.52
C ILE A 9 -0.42 -10.61 15.32
N ILE A 10 0.21 -9.44 15.46
CA ILE A 10 1.01 -8.83 14.38
C ILE A 10 2.22 -9.70 14.04
N VAL A 11 2.94 -10.20 15.03
CA VAL A 11 4.08 -11.12 14.82
C VAL A 11 3.62 -12.43 14.19
N LEU A 12 2.47 -12.95 14.59
CA LEU A 12 1.90 -14.20 14.08
C LEU A 12 1.35 -14.04 12.66
N LEU A 13 0.76 -12.89 12.31
CA LEU A 13 0.35 -12.57 10.95
C LEU A 13 1.55 -12.33 10.02
N LEU A 14 2.60 -11.65 10.50
CA LEU A 14 3.85 -11.49 9.76
C LEU A 14 4.59 -12.83 9.59
N GLY A 15 4.57 -13.67 10.63
CA GLY A 15 5.16 -15.01 10.62
C GLY A 15 4.41 -16.00 9.75
N LEU A 16 3.07 -16.01 9.77
CA LEU A 16 2.25 -16.89 8.93
C LEU A 16 2.18 -16.39 7.48
N GLY A 17 2.11 -15.08 7.25
CA GLY A 17 2.14 -14.50 5.91
C GLY A 17 3.50 -14.68 5.24
N GLY A 18 4.59 -14.41 5.96
CA GLY A 18 5.95 -14.63 5.48
C GLY A 18 6.30 -16.12 5.37
N GLY A 19 5.94 -16.91 6.38
CA GLY A 19 6.19 -18.35 6.44
C GLY A 19 5.38 -19.16 5.43
N GLY A 20 4.10 -18.81 5.22
CA GLY A 20 3.26 -19.43 4.19
C GLY A 20 3.77 -19.17 2.78
N ALA A 21 4.23 -17.94 2.50
CA ALA A 21 4.88 -17.60 1.24
C ALA A 21 6.21 -18.33 1.04
N LEU A 22 7.03 -18.45 2.10
CA LEU A 22 8.29 -19.21 2.10
C LEU A 22 8.06 -20.71 1.91
N TRP A 23 7.07 -21.30 2.58
CA TRP A 23 6.73 -22.71 2.49
C TRP A 23 6.16 -23.07 1.12
N PHE A 24 5.27 -22.24 0.57
CA PHE A 24 4.72 -22.43 -0.78
C PHE A 24 5.82 -22.37 -1.87
N VAL A 25 6.81 -21.50 -1.69
CA VAL A 25 8.01 -21.40 -2.54
C VAL A 25 8.89 -22.64 -2.42
N PHE A 26 9.11 -23.16 -1.21
CA PHE A 26 9.94 -24.35 -1.01
C PHE A 26 9.29 -25.60 -1.60
N ARG A 27 7.95 -25.68 -1.55
CA ARG A 27 7.19 -26.81 -2.11
C ARG A 27 7.21 -26.87 -3.64
N ARG A 28 7.48 -25.77 -4.34
CA ARG A 28 7.62 -25.73 -5.82
C ARG A 28 9.04 -26.04 -6.32
N ARG A 29 10.02 -26.26 -5.44
CA ARG A 29 11.35 -26.72 -5.86
C ARG A 29 11.32 -28.21 -6.17
N GLN A 30 10.86 -28.58 -7.36
CA GLN A 30 11.46 -29.73 -8.03
C GLN A 30 12.77 -29.24 -8.67
N PRO A 31 13.91 -29.91 -8.46
CA PRO A 31 15.19 -29.47 -9.01
C PRO A 31 15.25 -29.86 -10.48
N VAL A 32 14.77 -28.98 -11.37
CA VAL A 32 15.13 -29.08 -12.78
C VAL A 32 16.50 -28.43 -12.93
N LYS A 33 17.54 -29.27 -13.04
CA LYS A 33 18.82 -28.87 -13.61
C LYS A 33 18.56 -28.46 -15.06
N GLN A 34 18.84 -27.20 -15.43
CA GLN A 34 19.71 -26.84 -16.56
C GLN A 34 19.62 -25.34 -16.90
N THR A 35 20.78 -24.70 -16.80
CA THR A 35 21.38 -23.74 -17.74
C THR A 35 20.49 -23.11 -18.82
N ALA A 36 20.11 -21.85 -18.60
CA ALA A 36 20.14 -20.76 -19.57
C ALA A 36 20.08 -19.45 -18.78
N THR A 37 20.87 -18.45 -19.15
CA THR A 37 20.88 -17.12 -18.53
C THR A 37 19.61 -16.37 -18.92
N GLU A 38 18.46 -16.78 -18.39
CA GLU A 38 17.24 -15.96 -18.44
C GLU A 38 17.48 -14.74 -17.57
N ALA A 39 17.46 -13.55 -18.17
CA ALA A 39 17.50 -12.28 -17.46
C ALA A 39 16.20 -12.11 -16.67
N THR A 40 16.13 -12.79 -15.52
CA THR A 40 15.02 -12.68 -14.59
C THR A 40 14.96 -11.25 -14.07
N VAL A 41 13.80 -10.60 -14.23
CA VAL A 41 13.57 -9.26 -13.67
C VAL A 41 13.63 -9.38 -12.16
N ALA A 42 14.76 -8.94 -11.57
CA ALA A 42 14.97 -9.00 -10.14
C ALA A 42 13.98 -8.09 -9.40
N PHE A 43 13.60 -8.49 -8.19
CA PHE A 43 12.77 -7.67 -7.32
C PHE A 43 13.55 -6.43 -6.88
N HIS A 44 12.92 -5.25 -7.01
CA HIS A 44 13.46 -3.98 -6.56
C HIS A 44 12.51 -3.32 -5.56
N TRP A 45 13.07 -2.72 -4.49
CA TRP A 45 12.30 -2.04 -3.45
C TRP A 45 11.47 -0.85 -3.97
N SER A 46 11.88 -0.26 -5.10
CA SER A 46 11.14 0.82 -5.77
C SER A 46 9.72 0.41 -6.21
N TYR A 47 9.42 -0.88 -6.27
CA TYR A 47 8.08 -1.37 -6.64
C TYR A 47 7.04 -1.18 -5.54
N ILE A 48 7.46 -1.09 -4.27
CA ILE A 48 6.57 -0.99 -3.11
C ILE A 48 6.98 0.13 -2.15
N ILE A 49 7.83 1.06 -2.61
CA ILE A 49 8.37 2.10 -1.74
C ILE A 49 7.28 3.06 -1.25
N LEU A 50 6.33 3.46 -2.11
CA LEU A 50 5.24 4.35 -1.71
C LEU A 50 4.38 3.74 -0.60
N PRO A 51 3.83 2.52 -0.76
CA PRO A 51 2.99 1.95 0.29
C PRO A 51 3.76 1.67 1.60
N LEU A 52 5.05 1.36 1.50
CA LEU A 52 5.91 1.21 2.67
C LEU A 52 6.11 2.53 3.43
N VAL A 53 6.42 3.62 2.72
CA VAL A 53 6.62 4.95 3.30
C VAL A 53 5.34 5.47 3.96
N ILE A 54 4.19 5.26 3.33
CA ILE A 54 2.90 5.70 3.90
C ILE A 54 2.54 4.91 5.15
N LEU A 55 2.75 3.59 5.15
CA LEU A 55 2.55 2.77 6.34
C LEU A 55 3.47 3.22 7.46
N PHE A 56 4.76 3.45 7.17
CA PHE A 56 5.73 3.95 8.14
C PHE A 56 5.31 5.31 8.70
N LEU A 57 4.91 6.25 7.85
CA LEU A 57 4.40 7.56 8.26
C LEU A 57 3.19 7.42 9.19
N SER A 58 2.27 6.49 8.90
CA SER A 58 1.07 6.26 9.70
C SER A 58 1.41 5.68 11.08
N ILE A 59 2.42 4.81 11.16
CA ILE A 59 2.97 4.31 12.44
C ILE A 59 3.61 5.45 13.24
N VAL A 60 4.41 6.30 12.60
CA VAL A 60 5.06 7.46 13.24
C VAL A 60 4.02 8.43 13.80
N LEU A 61 3.00 8.78 12.99
CA LEU A 61 1.89 9.63 13.43
C LEU A 61 1.16 9.02 14.63
N THR A 62 0.88 7.71 14.58
CA THR A 62 0.27 6.99 15.69
C THR A 62 1.12 7.08 16.94
N ALA A 63 2.41 6.76 16.86
CA ALA A 63 3.30 6.80 18.03
C ALA A 63 3.39 8.21 18.63
N TYR A 64 3.47 9.24 17.80
CA TYR A 64 3.53 10.63 18.23
C TYR A 64 2.23 11.11 18.89
N PHE A 65 1.07 10.84 18.29
CA PHE A 65 -0.22 11.33 18.78
C PHE A 65 -0.85 10.44 19.87
N TYR A 66 -0.42 9.19 20.01
CA TYR A 66 -1.06 8.23 20.94
C TYR A 66 -1.23 8.77 22.35
N HIS A 67 -0.21 9.47 22.86
CA HIS A 67 -0.21 10.02 24.21
C HIS A 67 -1.09 11.28 24.36
N ARG A 68 -1.43 11.95 23.24
CA ARG A 68 -2.28 13.17 23.22
C ARG A 68 -3.75 12.84 23.04
N LEU A 69 -4.05 11.66 22.50
CA LEU A 69 -5.41 11.27 22.17
C LEU A 69 -6.19 10.87 23.44
N PRO A 70 -7.44 11.36 23.60
CA PRO A 70 -8.36 10.91 24.64
C PRO A 70 -8.69 9.41 24.51
N ALA A 71 -9.33 8.83 25.54
CA ALA A 71 -9.74 7.43 25.53
C ALA A 71 -10.73 7.11 24.39
N GLU A 72 -11.63 8.06 24.11
CA GLU A 72 -12.58 8.04 23.00
C GLU A 72 -12.26 9.16 22.02
N VAL A 73 -12.27 8.82 20.73
CA VAL A 73 -11.81 9.67 19.63
C VAL A 73 -12.98 9.89 18.68
N ALA A 74 -13.26 11.15 18.36
CA ALA A 74 -14.21 11.51 17.31
C ALA A 74 -13.63 11.17 15.94
N TYR A 75 -14.36 10.40 15.13
CA TYR A 75 -13.89 9.95 13.81
C TYR A 75 -14.85 10.24 12.65
N GLY A 76 -16.15 10.41 12.94
CA GLY A 76 -17.14 10.83 11.97
C GLY A 76 -17.45 12.30 12.16
N PHE A 77 -17.39 13.08 11.09
CA PHE A 77 -17.69 14.52 11.10
C PHE A 77 -18.90 14.81 10.21
N LYS A 78 -19.78 15.70 10.67
CA LYS A 78 -20.86 16.27 9.87
C LYS A 78 -20.32 17.32 8.91
N PHE A 79 -21.18 17.80 8.00
CA PHE A 79 -20.82 18.89 7.07
C PHE A 79 -20.45 20.22 7.74
N ASP A 80 -20.93 20.44 8.96
CA ASP A 80 -20.58 21.59 9.79
C ASP A 80 -19.26 21.41 10.57
N GLY A 81 -18.58 20.26 10.39
CA GLY A 81 -17.35 19.90 11.10
C GLY A 81 -17.57 19.39 12.52
N SER A 82 -18.82 19.31 13.00
CA SER A 82 -19.10 18.79 14.34
C SER A 82 -18.93 17.26 14.40
N PRO A 83 -18.48 16.72 15.54
CA PRO A 83 -18.25 15.30 15.70
C PRO A 83 -19.58 14.55 15.83
N ASP A 84 -19.77 13.53 15.00
CA ASP A 84 -20.98 12.70 14.93
C ASP A 84 -20.76 11.32 15.58
N LYS A 85 -19.57 10.74 15.39
CA LYS A 85 -19.28 9.37 15.82
C LYS A 85 -17.99 9.30 16.62
N TRP A 86 -18.07 8.57 17.73
CA TRP A 86 -17.00 8.36 18.69
C TRP A 86 -16.65 6.89 18.77
N LEU A 87 -15.38 6.59 18.96
CA LEU A 87 -14.90 5.21 19.09
C LEU A 87 -13.64 5.20 19.94
N SER A 88 -13.33 4.06 20.59
CA SER A 88 -12.12 3.96 21.39
C SER A 88 -10.88 4.25 20.56
N ARG A 89 -9.91 4.96 21.16
CA ARG A 89 -8.62 5.29 20.52
C ARG A 89 -7.94 4.06 19.93
N GLY A 90 -7.89 2.96 20.70
CA GLY A 90 -7.27 1.72 20.27
C GLY A 90 -7.98 1.10 19.06
N THR A 91 -9.31 1.15 19.04
CA THR A 91 -10.11 0.66 17.93
C THR A 91 -9.88 1.49 16.67
N ILE A 92 -9.90 2.82 16.75
CA ILE A 92 -9.65 3.69 15.57
C ILE A 92 -8.27 3.45 14.98
N ILE A 93 -7.23 3.42 15.83
CA ILE A 93 -5.86 3.14 15.38
C ILE A 93 -5.80 1.79 14.67
N LEU A 94 -6.42 0.76 15.24
CA LEU A 94 -6.42 -0.57 14.67
C LEU A 94 -7.16 -0.61 13.31
N TRP A 95 -8.33 0.03 13.23
CA TRP A 95 -9.14 0.11 12.01
C TRP A 95 -8.47 0.88 10.89
N LEU A 96 -7.57 1.83 11.19
CA LEU A 96 -6.83 2.58 10.18
C LEU A 96 -5.53 1.88 9.79
N LEU A 97 -4.78 1.33 10.75
CA LEU A 97 -3.48 0.69 10.49
C LEU A 97 -3.61 -0.72 9.88
N ILE A 98 -4.61 -1.53 10.26
CA ILE A 98 -4.76 -2.89 9.70
C ILE A 98 -4.95 -2.86 8.18
N PRO A 99 -5.90 -2.06 7.64
CA PRO A 99 -6.07 -1.99 6.19
C PRO A 99 -4.82 -1.47 5.48
N GLN A 100 -4.10 -0.50 6.07
CA GLN A 100 -2.84 -0.04 5.51
C GLN A 100 -1.79 -1.15 5.46
N LEU A 101 -1.59 -1.90 6.54
CA LEU A 101 -0.67 -3.04 6.55
C LEU A 101 -1.05 -4.08 5.49
N PHE A 102 -2.33 -4.43 5.40
CA PHE A 102 -2.85 -5.37 4.42
C PHE A 102 -2.56 -4.91 2.98
N LEU A 103 -2.80 -3.63 2.68
CA LEU A 103 -2.53 -3.05 1.37
C LEU A 103 -1.02 -3.08 1.03
N THR A 104 -0.13 -2.80 1.98
CA THR A 104 1.33 -2.89 1.74
C THR A 104 1.74 -4.34 1.46
N LEU A 105 1.21 -5.30 2.23
CA LEU A 105 1.48 -6.72 2.02
C LEU A 105 0.93 -7.20 0.68
N LEU A 106 -0.25 -6.72 0.26
CA LEU A 106 -0.83 -7.01 -1.04
C LEU A 106 0.06 -6.49 -2.18
N ALA A 107 0.55 -5.25 -2.08
CA ALA A 107 1.48 -4.68 -3.05
C ALA A 107 2.77 -5.51 -3.15
N ALA A 108 3.32 -5.93 -2.00
CA ALA A 108 4.49 -6.80 -1.94
C ALA A 108 4.21 -8.18 -2.56
N ALA A 109 3.07 -8.80 -2.26
CA ALA A 109 2.69 -10.10 -2.79
C ALA A 109 2.51 -10.07 -4.32
N ILE A 110 1.86 -9.04 -4.86
CA ILE A 110 1.67 -8.85 -6.29
C ILE A 110 3.03 -8.67 -6.99
N THR A 111 3.84 -7.72 -6.51
CA THR A 111 5.11 -7.39 -7.17
C THR A 111 6.10 -8.54 -7.11
N TRP A 112 6.22 -9.18 -5.94
CA TRP A 112 7.04 -10.37 -5.75
C TRP A 112 6.57 -11.56 -6.58
N GLY A 113 5.25 -11.82 -6.59
CA GLY A 113 4.64 -12.90 -7.37
C GLY A 113 4.94 -12.76 -8.86
N ILE A 114 4.80 -11.55 -9.41
CA ILE A 114 5.08 -11.27 -10.81
C ILE A 114 6.57 -11.40 -11.15
N THR A 115 7.49 -10.86 -10.31
CA THR A 115 8.93 -11.02 -10.53
C THR A 115 9.36 -12.49 -10.49
N LYS A 116 8.81 -13.25 -9.55
CA LYS A 116 9.25 -14.63 -9.28
C LYS A 116 8.72 -15.64 -10.28
N LEU A 117 7.53 -15.39 -10.83
CA LEU A 117 6.94 -16.23 -11.88
C LEU A 117 7.49 -15.88 -13.28
N GLY A 118 8.35 -14.86 -13.40
CA GLY A 118 8.93 -14.45 -14.68
C GLY A 118 7.88 -14.01 -15.72
N ILE A 119 6.64 -13.71 -15.29
CA ILE A 119 5.49 -13.46 -16.18
C ILE A 119 5.80 -12.35 -17.18
N LEU A 120 6.41 -11.24 -16.70
CA LEU A 120 6.80 -10.15 -17.59
C LEU A 120 8.06 -10.47 -18.41
N SER A 121 9.01 -11.25 -17.89
CA SER A 121 10.22 -11.62 -18.67
C SER A 121 9.87 -12.45 -19.91
N ARG A 122 8.84 -13.30 -19.81
CA ARG A 122 8.36 -14.14 -20.92
C ARG A 122 7.61 -13.36 -22.01
N GLN A 123 7.23 -12.11 -21.72
CA GLN A 123 6.49 -11.23 -22.61
C GLN A 123 7.38 -10.18 -23.31
N THR A 124 8.67 -10.08 -22.94
CA THR A 124 9.55 -8.97 -23.32
C THR A 124 10.63 -9.36 -24.34
N ASP A 125 10.25 -10.08 -25.40
CA ASP A 125 11.04 -10.13 -26.64
C ASP A 125 10.91 -8.81 -27.46
N SER A 126 10.01 -7.90 -27.07
CA SER A 126 9.83 -6.59 -27.70
C SER A 126 10.50 -5.47 -26.91
N ASN A 127 11.52 -4.87 -27.53
CA ASN A 127 12.51 -3.96 -26.95
C ASN A 127 12.00 -2.57 -26.48
N GLN A 128 10.69 -2.37 -26.31
CA GLN A 128 10.11 -1.02 -26.17
C GLN A 128 9.45 -0.69 -24.83
N ILE A 129 8.91 -1.66 -24.09
CA ILE A 129 8.23 -1.39 -22.82
C ILE A 129 8.99 -2.04 -21.67
N LYS A 130 9.59 -1.21 -20.80
CA LYS A 130 10.36 -1.69 -19.65
C LYS A 130 9.42 -2.36 -18.62
N PRO A 131 9.51 -3.67 -18.39
CA PRO A 131 8.63 -4.41 -17.48
C PRO A 131 8.69 -3.88 -16.04
N GLU A 132 9.86 -3.39 -15.63
CA GLU A 132 10.12 -2.75 -14.34
C GLU A 132 9.20 -1.54 -14.09
N ARG A 133 8.87 -0.77 -15.14
CA ARG A 133 8.05 0.45 -15.02
C ARG A 133 6.58 0.10 -14.80
N ILE A 134 6.08 -0.94 -15.47
CA ILE A 134 4.73 -1.47 -15.27
C ILE A 134 4.62 -2.02 -13.84
N LEU A 135 5.59 -2.82 -13.44
CA LEU A 135 5.60 -3.45 -12.12
C LEU A 135 5.68 -2.42 -10.99
N SER A 136 6.50 -1.38 -11.17
CA SER A 136 6.58 -0.25 -10.24
C SER A 136 5.26 0.50 -10.15
N LEU A 137 4.57 0.74 -11.27
CA LEU A 137 3.26 1.37 -11.25
C LEU A 137 2.25 0.50 -10.51
N MET A 138 2.15 -0.79 -10.85
CA MET A 138 1.18 -1.71 -10.23
C MET A 138 1.35 -1.81 -8.71
N GLY A 139 2.59 -1.96 -8.23
CA GLY A 139 2.87 -2.04 -6.81
C GLY A 139 2.60 -0.72 -6.07
N ASN A 140 2.93 0.41 -6.68
CA ASN A 140 2.73 1.72 -6.05
C ASN A 140 1.31 2.27 -6.21
N LEU A 141 0.47 1.78 -7.12
CA LEU A 141 -0.93 2.20 -7.24
C LEU A 141 -1.73 1.92 -5.96
N VAL A 142 -1.34 0.88 -5.23
CA VAL A 142 -1.92 0.52 -3.92
C VAL A 142 -1.68 1.61 -2.86
N ALA A 143 -0.73 2.52 -3.09
CA ALA A 143 -0.49 3.66 -2.23
C ALA A 143 -1.67 4.65 -2.21
N LEU A 144 -2.45 4.78 -3.30
CA LEU A 144 -3.55 5.74 -3.39
C LEU A 144 -4.59 5.58 -2.27
N PRO A 145 -5.20 4.40 -2.07
CA PRO A 145 -6.10 4.20 -0.93
C PRO A 145 -5.39 4.32 0.43
N GLN A 146 -4.10 3.99 0.52
CA GLN A 146 -3.36 4.17 1.77
C GLN A 146 -3.11 5.63 2.13
N ILE A 147 -2.92 6.51 1.14
CA ILE A 147 -2.81 7.97 1.36
C ILE A 147 -4.11 8.50 1.96
N ILE A 148 -5.26 8.03 1.46
CA ILE A 148 -6.58 8.42 2.01
C ILE A 148 -6.71 7.97 3.46
N LEU A 149 -6.31 6.72 3.78
CA LEU A 149 -6.32 6.22 5.17
C LEU A 149 -5.34 6.98 6.07
N CYS A 150 -4.15 7.32 5.56
CA CYS A 150 -3.15 8.10 6.28
C CYS A 150 -3.64 9.51 6.59
N PHE A 151 -4.30 10.15 5.63
CA PHE A 151 -4.94 11.44 5.82
C PHE A 151 -6.08 11.36 6.84
N ALA A 152 -6.96 10.34 6.75
CA ALA A 152 -8.02 10.14 7.74
C ALA A 152 -7.43 10.01 9.15
N LEU A 153 -6.33 9.27 9.31
CA LEU A 153 -5.61 9.15 10.57
C LEU A 153 -5.08 10.50 11.07
N ALA A 154 -4.43 11.28 10.20
CA ALA A 154 -3.90 12.59 10.53
C ALA A 154 -5.00 13.60 10.92
N ASP A 155 -6.11 13.63 10.17
CA ASP A 155 -7.23 14.52 10.40
C ASP A 155 -7.96 14.19 11.72
N ILE A 156 -8.24 12.90 11.96
CA ILE A 156 -8.83 12.44 13.23
C ILE A 156 -7.92 12.82 14.40
N PHE A 157 -6.61 12.62 14.29
CA PHE A 157 -5.69 12.94 15.37
C PHE A 157 -5.52 14.44 15.59
N SER A 158 -5.49 15.22 14.50
CA SER A 158 -5.46 16.68 14.54
C SER A 158 -6.68 17.22 15.27
N TYR A 159 -7.88 16.75 14.90
CA TYR A 159 -9.12 17.18 15.56
C TYR A 159 -9.12 16.83 17.05
N ASN A 160 -8.78 15.59 17.41
CA ASN A 160 -8.88 15.18 18.81
C ASN A 160 -7.76 15.76 19.70
N SER A 161 -6.64 16.19 19.13
CA SER A 161 -5.53 16.79 19.88
C SER A 161 -5.57 18.32 19.92
N TYR A 162 -6.05 18.96 18.85
CA TYR A 162 -5.98 20.41 18.65
C TYR A 162 -7.32 21.06 18.33
N GLN A 163 -8.40 20.28 18.18
CA GLN A 163 -9.72 20.74 17.72
C GLN A 163 -9.69 21.37 16.31
N THR A 164 -8.67 21.04 15.52
CA THR A 164 -8.49 21.52 14.15
C THR A 164 -8.85 20.42 13.17
N HIS A 165 -9.98 20.58 12.48
CA HIS A 165 -10.34 19.76 11.33
C HIS A 165 -9.62 20.31 10.10
N ILE A 166 -8.85 19.48 9.39
CA ILE A 166 -8.00 19.92 8.28
C ILE A 166 -8.86 20.17 7.05
N MET A 167 -9.59 19.13 6.62
CA MET A 167 -10.49 19.18 5.49
C MET A 167 -11.39 17.94 5.50
N PRO A 168 -12.64 18.03 5.00
CA PRO A 168 -13.50 16.86 4.89
C PRO A 168 -12.86 15.72 4.07
N LEU A 169 -12.92 14.51 4.61
CA LEU A 169 -12.30 13.30 4.02
C LEU A 169 -12.76 13.05 2.57
N TRP A 170 -14.02 13.36 2.25
CA TRP A 170 -14.56 13.17 0.91
C TRP A 170 -13.90 14.09 -0.13
N VAL A 171 -13.61 15.35 0.23
CA VAL A 171 -12.91 16.29 -0.66
C VAL A 171 -11.49 15.78 -0.91
N PHE A 172 -10.82 15.31 0.15
CA PHE A 172 -9.46 14.78 0.02
C PHE A 172 -9.43 13.52 -0.85
N ALA A 173 -10.39 12.61 -0.65
CA ALA A 173 -10.54 11.42 -1.47
C ALA A 173 -10.77 11.77 -2.94
N LEU A 174 -11.61 12.76 -3.26
CA LEU A 174 -11.82 13.22 -4.64
C LEU A 174 -10.53 13.76 -5.27
N ILE A 175 -9.73 14.54 -4.53
CA ILE A 175 -8.45 15.06 -5.02
C ILE A 175 -7.49 13.90 -5.32
N ILE A 176 -7.35 12.93 -4.40
CA ILE A 176 -6.45 11.78 -4.59
C ILE A 176 -6.92 10.87 -5.73
N MET A 177 -8.22 10.62 -5.84
CA MET A 177 -8.77 9.84 -6.96
C MET A 177 -8.56 10.55 -8.30
N GLY A 178 -8.79 11.87 -8.36
CA GLY A 178 -8.53 12.67 -9.55
C GLY A 178 -7.06 12.65 -9.97
N LEU A 179 -6.15 12.83 -9.02
CA LEU A 179 -4.70 12.74 -9.27
C LEU A 179 -4.30 11.34 -9.75
N GLY A 180 -4.82 10.30 -9.11
CA GLY A 180 -4.60 8.91 -9.51
C GLY A 180 -5.07 8.62 -10.93
N ALA A 181 -6.25 9.13 -11.30
CA ALA A 181 -6.79 9.02 -12.66
C ALA A 181 -5.87 9.71 -13.67
N ILE A 182 -5.41 10.94 -13.39
CA ILE A 182 -4.48 11.67 -14.28
C ILE A 182 -3.17 10.89 -14.46
N ILE A 183 -2.58 10.38 -13.38
CA ILE A 183 -1.33 9.60 -13.44
C ILE A 183 -1.53 8.35 -14.32
N LEU A 184 -2.64 7.64 -14.13
CA LEU A 184 -2.95 6.43 -14.89
C LEU A 184 -3.20 6.75 -16.37
N SER A 185 -3.95 7.82 -16.68
CA SER A 185 -4.19 8.27 -18.06
C SER A 185 -2.91 8.65 -18.78
N VAL A 186 -2.02 9.42 -18.14
CA VAL A 186 -0.72 9.80 -18.72
C VAL A 186 0.13 8.56 -18.99
N PHE A 187 0.15 7.61 -18.06
CA PHE A 187 0.86 6.35 -18.24
C PHE A 187 0.29 5.55 -19.42
N PHE A 188 -1.03 5.41 -19.49
CA PHE A 188 -1.71 4.70 -20.57
C PHE A 188 -1.42 5.32 -21.94
N ILE A 189 -1.51 6.64 -22.07
CA ILE A 189 -1.19 7.36 -23.32
C ILE A 189 0.27 7.13 -23.72
N ARG A 190 1.21 7.13 -22.77
CA ARG A 190 2.62 6.83 -23.06
C ARG A 190 2.82 5.41 -23.58
N VAL A 191 2.16 4.42 -22.97
CA VAL A 191 2.22 3.02 -23.40
C VAL A 191 1.63 2.86 -24.80
N MET A 192 0.47 3.47 -25.08
CA MET A 192 -0.15 3.43 -26.41
C MET A 192 0.70 4.10 -27.49
N ARG A 193 1.29 5.27 -27.17
CA ARG A 193 2.21 5.95 -28.09
C ARG A 193 3.46 5.11 -28.38
N GLN A 194 4.00 4.42 -27.38
CA GLN A 194 5.12 3.50 -27.58
C GLN A 194 4.71 2.34 -28.48
N ALA A 195 3.58 1.68 -28.19
CA ALA A 195 3.07 0.57 -28.99
C ALA A 195 2.87 0.94 -30.47
N TRP A 196 2.32 2.12 -30.77
CA TRP A 196 2.16 2.60 -32.14
C TRP A 196 3.48 3.00 -32.83
N GLY A 197 4.46 3.49 -32.06
CA GLY A 197 5.79 3.77 -32.59
C GLY A 197 6.60 2.52 -32.95
N ALA A 198 6.28 1.35 -32.38
CA ALA A 198 6.86 0.06 -32.74
C ALA A 198 6.29 -0.55 -34.04
N THR A 199 5.11 -0.11 -34.47
CA THR A 199 4.41 -0.72 -35.62
C THR A 199 4.73 -0.05 -36.96
N ARG A 200 5.63 0.93 -36.97
CA ARG A 200 6.10 1.67 -38.14
C ARG A 200 7.56 1.38 -38.41
#